data_AF-A0AAW4IFD4-F1
#
_entry.id   AF-A0AAW4IFD4-F1
#
_cell.length_a   1.000
_cell.length_b   1.000
_cell.length_c   1.000
_cell.angle_alpha   90.00
_cell.angle_beta   90.00
_cell.angle_gamma   90.00
#
_symmetry.space_group_name_H-M   'P 1'
#
loop_
_entity.id
_entity.type
_entity.pdbx_description
1 polymer ?
#
loop_
_entity_poly.entity_id
_entity_poly.type
_entity_poly.pdbx_seq_one_letter_code
_entity_poly.pdbx_strand_id
1 'polypeptide(L)'
;MCFSATASLTAGTFLMGVGIVTTHMARTGGERAYAAIPLLFAIQQLTEGVVWLSFGWGIDAVTAAATQLYSFFSHVLWPVYVPVAAWLIEPDRNRRRFLAAVCLAGLGVGAYLLYAMFAYPIVATPVGGHIDYASPHFYIAASMGLYLTATTVSLILSSHRWVRLFGVLCLGSAVAAYAFYAHWFISVWCFFAAAMSIVVALHLIAARGETSALVENAR
;
A
#
# COMPACT_ATOMS: atom_id res chain seq x y z
N MET A 1 -1.24 16.64 11.60
CA MET A 1 -2.32 16.69 10.58
C MET A 1 -3.38 15.71 11.03
N CYS A 2 -4.58 16.15 11.42
CA CYS A 2 -5.64 15.22 11.82
C CYS A 2 -6.23 14.57 10.56
N PHE A 3 -6.11 13.26 10.41
CA PHE A 3 -6.78 12.54 9.32
C PHE A 3 -8.23 12.32 9.72
N SER A 4 -9.17 12.99 9.05
CA SER A 4 -10.60 12.90 9.34
C SER A 4 -11.32 11.93 8.39
N ALA A 5 -12.58 11.60 8.70
CA ALA A 5 -13.46 10.89 7.78
C ALA A 5 -13.45 11.50 6.37
N THR A 6 -13.54 12.83 6.28
CA THR A 6 -13.51 13.56 5.01
C THR A 6 -12.20 13.34 4.26
N ALA A 7 -11.05 13.40 4.95
CA ALA A 7 -9.75 13.19 4.31
C ALA A 7 -9.65 11.78 3.71
N SER A 8 -10.01 10.75 4.48
CA SER A 8 -9.98 9.35 4.02
C SER A 8 -10.97 9.09 2.87
N LEU A 9 -12.19 9.64 2.93
CA LEU A 9 -13.18 9.47 1.87
C LEU A 9 -12.81 10.22 0.58
N THR A 10 -12.27 11.44 0.70
CA THR A 10 -11.78 12.21 -0.46
C THR A 10 -10.61 11.51 -1.13
N ALA A 11 -9.60 11.09 -0.34
CA ALA A 11 -8.46 10.35 -0.87
C ALA A 11 -8.90 9.03 -1.52
N GLY A 12 -9.77 8.26 -0.84
CA GLY A 12 -10.32 7.01 -1.35
C GLY A 12 -11.09 7.19 -2.67
N THR A 13 -11.96 8.19 -2.76
CA THR A 13 -12.73 8.47 -3.99
C THR A 13 -11.82 8.90 -5.14
N PHE A 14 -10.84 9.76 -4.87
CA PHE A 14 -9.86 10.18 -5.88
C PHE A 14 -9.05 8.99 -6.38
N LEU A 15 -8.52 8.17 -5.48
CA LEU A 15 -7.74 6.98 -5.82
C LEU A 15 -8.56 5.89 -6.51
N MET A 16 -9.86 5.81 -6.24
CA MET A 16 -10.78 4.92 -6.96
C MET A 16 -10.78 5.29 -8.45
N GLY A 17 -10.93 6.58 -8.77
CA GLY A 17 -10.86 7.08 -10.14
C GLY A 17 -9.51 6.80 -10.80
N VAL A 18 -8.41 7.12 -10.11
CA VAL A 18 -7.05 6.82 -10.60
C VAL A 18 -6.87 5.33 -10.84
N GLY A 19 -7.28 4.47 -9.90
CA GLY A 19 -7.16 3.02 -9.96
C GLY A 19 -7.95 2.39 -11.09
N ILE A 20 -9.17 2.88 -11.36
CA ILE A 20 -9.97 2.45 -12.52
C ILE A 20 -9.22 2.81 -13.82
N VAL A 21 -8.71 4.04 -13.93
CA VAL A 21 -7.97 4.46 -15.13
C VAL A 21 -6.70 3.64 -15.32
N THR A 22 -5.88 3.45 -14.28
CA THR A 22 -4.63 2.69 -14.38
C THR A 22 -4.87 1.24 -14.73
N THR A 23 -5.87 0.59 -14.14
CA THR A 23 -6.19 -0.82 -14.44
C THR A 23 -6.71 -1.01 -15.86
N HIS A 24 -7.52 -0.09 -16.40
CA HIS A 24 -7.90 -0.08 -17.81
C HIS A 24 -6.73 0.19 -18.75
N MET A 25 -5.70 0.91 -18.29
CA MET A 25 -4.53 1.19 -19.09
C MET A 25 -3.57 0.00 -19.25
N ALA A 26 -3.59 -0.93 -18.31
CA ALA A 26 -2.68 -2.08 -18.25
C ALA A 26 -2.99 -3.15 -19.32
N ARG A 27 -1.97 -3.61 -20.03
CA ARG A 27 -2.09 -4.55 -21.15
C ARG A 27 -1.80 -5.98 -20.74
N THR A 28 -0.80 -6.17 -19.89
CA THR A 28 -0.37 -7.52 -19.45
C THR A 28 -0.90 -7.86 -18.06
N GLY A 29 -0.92 -9.14 -17.71
CA GLY A 29 -1.32 -9.58 -16.36
C GLY A 29 -0.45 -8.97 -15.25
N GLY A 30 0.86 -8.84 -15.49
CA GLY A 30 1.78 -8.22 -14.55
C GLY A 30 1.55 -6.72 -14.39
N GLU A 31 1.35 -6.01 -15.50
CA GLU A 31 0.98 -4.59 -15.46
C GLU A 31 -0.34 -4.37 -14.72
N ARG A 32 -1.34 -5.25 -14.88
CA ARG A 32 -2.63 -5.12 -14.18
C ARG A 32 -2.47 -5.23 -12.68
N ALA A 33 -1.62 -6.14 -12.19
CA ALA A 33 -1.32 -6.26 -10.77
C ALA A 33 -0.68 -4.96 -10.23
N TYR A 34 0.33 -4.43 -10.91
CA TYR A 34 0.95 -3.17 -10.48
C TYR A 34 -0.03 -1.98 -10.59
N ALA A 35 -0.82 -1.94 -11.65
CA ALA A 35 -1.79 -0.89 -11.92
C ALA A 35 -2.96 -0.86 -10.93
N ALA A 36 -3.25 -1.96 -10.23
CA ALA A 36 -4.32 -2.04 -9.25
C ALA A 36 -3.93 -1.46 -7.87
N ILE A 37 -2.67 -1.10 -7.64
CA ILE A 37 -2.20 -0.53 -6.36
C ILE A 37 -3.03 0.69 -5.91
N PRO A 38 -3.30 1.71 -6.76
CA PRO A 38 -4.13 2.85 -6.36
C PRO A 38 -5.56 2.44 -6.00
N LEU A 39 -6.13 1.45 -6.70
CA LEU A 39 -7.47 0.93 -6.42
C LEU A 39 -7.53 0.22 -5.06
N LEU A 40 -6.48 -0.54 -4.71
CA LEU A 40 -6.37 -1.19 -3.41
C LEU A 40 -6.22 -0.17 -2.28
N PHE A 41 -5.41 0.88 -2.47
CA PHE A 41 -5.36 2.00 -1.54
C PHE A 41 -6.69 2.74 -1.44
N ALA A 42 -7.45 2.86 -2.53
CA ALA A 42 -8.79 3.45 -2.51
C ALA A 42 -9.72 2.68 -1.58
N ILE A 43 -9.77 1.36 -1.70
CA ILE A 43 -10.57 0.49 -0.83
C ILE A 43 -10.14 0.65 0.63
N GLN A 44 -8.84 0.66 0.91
CA GLN A 44 -8.31 0.86 2.25
C GLN A 44 -8.72 2.23 2.82
N GLN A 45 -8.57 3.32 2.05
CA GLN A 45 -8.91 4.67 2.51
C GLN A 45 -10.41 4.87 2.70
N LEU A 46 -11.25 4.29 1.84
CA LEU A 46 -12.70 4.29 2.04
C LEU A 46 -13.07 3.50 3.31
N THR A 47 -12.38 2.38 3.57
CA THR A 47 -12.57 1.59 4.80
C THR A 47 -12.20 2.40 6.05
N GLU A 48 -11.10 3.14 6.02
CA GLU A 48 -10.72 4.06 7.11
C GLU A 48 -11.75 5.17 7.33
N GLY A 49 -12.33 5.69 6.24
CA GLY A 49 -13.47 6.62 6.32
C GLY A 49 -14.68 6.01 7.04
N VAL A 50 -14.97 4.71 6.80
CA VAL A 50 -16.02 3.99 7.53
C VAL A 50 -15.67 3.83 9.00
N VAL A 51 -14.41 3.51 9.36
CA VAL A 51 -13.97 3.43 10.76
C VAL A 51 -14.21 4.77 11.48
N TRP A 52 -13.88 5.89 10.83
CA TRP A 52 -14.14 7.21 11.40
C TRP A 52 -15.63 7.47 11.65
N LEU A 53 -16.48 7.16 10.68
CA LEU A 53 -17.92 7.38 10.79
C LEU A 53 -18.56 6.44 11.83
N SER A 54 -18.07 5.21 11.95
CA SER A 54 -18.64 4.21 12.84
C SER A 54 -18.49 4.55 14.32
N PHE A 55 -17.45 5.31 14.71
CA PHE A 55 -17.33 5.85 16.06
C PHE A 55 -18.51 6.75 16.45
N GLY A 56 -19.08 7.48 15.49
CA GLY A 56 -20.26 8.33 15.71
C GLY A 56 -21.58 7.56 15.69
N TRP A 57 -21.63 6.39 15.04
CA TRP A 57 -22.85 5.58 14.93
C TRP A 57 -23.13 4.73 16.17
N GLY A 58 -22.12 4.45 17.00
CA GLY A 58 -22.27 3.60 18.18
C GLY A 58 -22.58 2.13 17.85
N ILE A 59 -22.19 1.67 16.67
CA ILE A 59 -22.37 0.28 16.23
C ILE A 59 -21.02 -0.45 16.26
N ASP A 60 -20.71 -1.06 17.41
CA ASP A 60 -19.40 -1.69 17.66
C ASP A 60 -19.03 -2.75 16.61
N ALA A 61 -20.02 -3.51 16.12
CA ALA A 61 -19.79 -4.52 15.09
C ALA A 61 -19.26 -3.93 13.77
N VAL A 62 -19.73 -2.74 13.38
CA VAL A 62 -19.27 -2.04 12.17
C VAL A 62 -17.85 -1.52 12.38
N THR A 63 -17.59 -0.89 13.54
CA THR A 63 -16.24 -0.41 13.90
C THR A 63 -15.24 -1.57 13.89
N ALA A 64 -15.59 -2.70 14.52
CA ALA A 64 -14.73 -3.88 14.55
C ALA A 64 -14.48 -4.44 13.14
N ALA A 65 -15.53 -4.64 12.34
CA ALA A 65 -15.39 -5.19 10.99
C ALA A 65 -14.55 -4.28 10.07
N ALA A 66 -14.82 -2.96 10.07
CA ALA A 66 -14.06 -1.99 9.29
C ALA A 66 -12.59 -1.89 9.77
N THR A 67 -12.36 -1.96 11.08
CA THR A 67 -11.00 -1.99 11.66
C THR A 67 -10.23 -3.20 11.18
N GLN A 68 -10.83 -4.39 11.21
CA GLN A 68 -10.16 -5.61 10.73
C GLN A 68 -9.89 -5.56 9.22
N LEU A 69 -10.84 -5.05 8.43
CA LEU A 69 -10.63 -4.90 6.99
C LEU A 69 -9.49 -3.93 6.68
N TYR A 70 -9.48 -2.75 7.30
CA TYR A 70 -8.38 -1.79 7.17
C TYR A 70 -7.04 -2.40 7.59
N SER A 71 -7.04 -3.13 8.71
CA SER A 71 -5.86 -3.77 9.26
C SER A 71 -5.32 -4.88 8.38
N PHE A 72 -6.20 -5.63 7.72
CA PHE A 72 -5.81 -6.63 6.73
C PHE A 72 -5.04 -6.01 5.57
N PHE A 73 -5.50 -4.87 5.04
CA PHE A 73 -4.77 -4.15 4.00
C PHE A 73 -3.40 -3.70 4.52
N SER A 74 -3.38 -2.98 5.65
CA SER A 74 -2.15 -2.40 6.19
C SER A 74 -1.12 -3.44 6.62
N HIS A 75 -1.51 -4.56 7.22
CA HIS A 75 -0.56 -5.53 7.80
C HIS A 75 -0.31 -6.76 6.92
N VAL A 76 -1.31 -7.22 6.18
CA VAL A 76 -1.24 -8.53 5.49
C VAL A 76 -1.09 -8.35 3.98
N LEU A 77 -1.96 -7.54 3.37
CA LEU A 77 -2.03 -7.41 1.92
C LEU A 77 -0.73 -6.81 1.35
N TRP A 78 -0.30 -5.63 1.81
CA TRP A 78 0.83 -4.93 1.20
C TRP A 78 2.16 -5.68 1.19
N PRO A 79 2.64 -6.29 2.30
CA PRO A 79 3.92 -7.00 2.27
C PRO A 79 3.89 -8.23 1.36
N VAL A 80 2.71 -8.75 1.00
CA VAL A 80 2.57 -9.83 0.01
C VAL A 80 2.40 -9.26 -1.40
N TYR A 81 1.50 -8.30 -1.58
CA TYR A 81 1.05 -7.81 -2.87
C TYR A 81 2.11 -6.97 -3.59
N VAL A 82 2.75 -6.04 -2.89
CA VAL A 82 3.73 -5.12 -3.49
C VAL A 82 4.91 -5.86 -4.11
N PRO A 83 5.62 -6.77 -3.41
CA PRO A 83 6.75 -7.45 -4.01
C PRO A 83 6.32 -8.37 -5.16
N VAL A 84 5.13 -8.98 -5.10
CA VAL A 84 4.58 -9.77 -6.21
C VAL A 84 4.30 -8.89 -7.43
N ALA A 85 3.67 -7.72 -7.24
CA ALA A 85 3.41 -6.78 -8.31
C ALA A 85 4.72 -6.29 -8.96
N ALA A 86 5.74 -5.97 -8.16
CA ALA A 86 7.07 -5.60 -8.65
C ALA A 86 7.74 -6.74 -9.43
N TRP A 87 7.66 -7.97 -8.90
CA TRP A 87 8.21 -9.17 -9.53
C TRP A 87 7.59 -9.48 -10.90
N LEU A 88 6.27 -9.27 -11.05
CA LEU A 88 5.54 -9.54 -12.28
C LEU A 88 5.87 -8.57 -13.42
N ILE A 89 6.27 -7.34 -13.12
CA ILE A 89 6.62 -6.32 -14.13
C ILE A 89 8.13 -6.23 -14.42
N GLU A 90 8.95 -6.97 -13.66
CA GLU A 90 10.41 -6.87 -13.75
C GLU A 90 10.97 -7.71 -14.92
N PRO A 91 11.59 -7.08 -15.95
CA PRO A 91 12.16 -7.79 -17.08
C PRO A 91 13.51 -8.46 -16.76
N ASP A 92 14.32 -7.89 -15.88
CA ASP A 92 15.66 -8.40 -15.59
C ASP A 92 15.63 -9.68 -14.74
N ARG A 93 16.22 -10.76 -15.26
CA ARG A 93 16.15 -12.08 -14.62
C ARG A 93 16.87 -12.14 -13.27
N ASN A 94 17.95 -11.39 -13.07
CA ASN A 94 18.70 -11.40 -11.81
C ASN A 94 17.94 -10.62 -10.74
N ARG A 95 17.41 -9.44 -11.07
CA ARG A 95 16.54 -8.66 -10.18
C ARG A 95 15.29 -9.44 -9.81
N ARG A 96 14.68 -10.11 -10.79
CA ARG A 96 13.49 -10.95 -10.58
C ARG A 96 13.75 -12.13 -9.62
N ARG A 97 14.95 -12.72 -9.62
CA ARG A 97 15.34 -13.75 -8.63
C ARG A 97 15.42 -13.18 -7.22
N PHE A 98 16.03 -12.00 -7.06
CA PHE A 98 16.08 -11.34 -5.76
C PHE A 98 14.67 -10.97 -5.27
N LEU A 99 13.83 -10.40 -6.15
CA LEU A 99 12.44 -10.10 -5.84
C LEU A 99 11.65 -11.34 -5.41
N ALA A 100 11.93 -12.53 -5.97
CA ALA A 100 11.30 -13.76 -5.52
C ALA A 100 11.62 -14.08 -4.05
N ALA A 101 12.88 -13.86 -3.61
CA ALA A 101 13.23 -14.01 -2.19
C ALA A 101 12.50 -12.96 -1.31
N VAL A 102 12.36 -11.73 -1.80
CA VAL A 102 11.57 -10.69 -1.11
C VAL A 102 10.09 -11.05 -1.05
N CYS A 103 9.51 -11.67 -2.09
CA CYS A 103 8.15 -12.19 -2.07
C CYS A 103 7.96 -13.26 -1.00
N LEU A 104 8.93 -14.17 -0.82
CA LEU A 104 8.87 -15.20 0.23
C LEU A 104 8.95 -14.57 1.62
N ALA A 105 9.83 -13.58 1.81
CA ALA A 105 9.92 -12.83 3.06
C ALA A 105 8.61 -12.07 3.35
N GLY A 106 8.06 -11.42 2.33
CA GLY A 106 6.77 -10.73 2.36
C GLY A 106 5.60 -11.65 2.71
N LEU A 107 5.56 -12.84 2.13
CA LEU A 107 4.60 -13.89 2.46
C LEU A 107 4.75 -14.37 3.91
N GLY A 108 5.99 -14.59 4.36
CA GLY A 108 6.27 -15.01 5.73
C GLY A 108 5.78 -13.97 6.76
N VAL A 109 6.13 -12.69 6.56
CA VAL A 109 5.69 -11.63 7.48
C VAL A 109 4.17 -11.37 7.37
N GLY A 110 3.59 -11.43 6.17
CA GLY A 110 2.16 -11.30 5.97
C GLY A 110 1.36 -12.41 6.66
N ALA A 111 1.82 -13.67 6.55
CA ALA A 111 1.20 -14.80 7.24
C ALA A 111 1.35 -14.70 8.77
N TYR A 112 2.51 -14.25 9.25
CA TYR A 112 2.73 -13.99 10.68
C TYR A 112 1.79 -12.91 11.21
N LEU A 113 1.67 -11.79 10.50
CA LEU A 113 0.78 -10.69 10.90
C LEU A 113 -0.69 -11.08 10.80
N LEU A 114 -1.07 -11.90 9.81
CA LEU A 114 -2.41 -12.48 9.72
C LEU A 114 -2.72 -13.35 10.94
N TYR A 115 -1.80 -14.24 11.32
CA TYR A 115 -1.93 -15.04 12.55
C TYR A 115 -2.07 -14.14 13.79
N ALA A 116 -1.23 -13.12 13.92
CA ALA A 116 -1.30 -12.18 15.04
C ALA A 116 -2.65 -11.46 15.10
N MET A 117 -3.21 -11.07 13.95
CA MET A 117 -4.52 -10.41 13.86
C MET A 117 -5.67 -11.31 14.30
N PHE A 118 -5.60 -12.63 14.04
CA PHE A 118 -6.58 -13.59 14.55
C PHE A 118 -6.41 -13.90 16.04
N ALA A 119 -5.16 -14.02 16.50
CA ALA A 119 -4.87 -14.31 17.90
C ALA A 119 -5.14 -13.11 18.82
N TYR A 120 -4.89 -11.90 18.32
CA TYR A 120 -5.01 -10.64 19.02
C TYR A 120 -5.67 -9.59 18.10
N PRO A 121 -7.01 -9.57 18.02
CA PRO A 121 -7.74 -8.66 17.15
C PRO A 121 -7.37 -7.19 17.37
N ILE A 122 -7.12 -6.49 16.27
CA ILE A 122 -6.74 -5.07 16.31
C ILE A 122 -7.93 -4.21 16.75
N VAL A 123 -7.68 -3.30 17.68
CA VAL A 123 -8.68 -2.34 18.18
C VAL A 123 -8.31 -0.95 17.70
N ALA A 124 -9.28 -0.25 17.10
CA ALA A 124 -9.13 1.14 16.67
C ALA A 124 -9.67 2.08 17.75
N THR A 125 -8.88 3.10 18.10
CA THR A 125 -9.31 4.15 19.04
C THR A 125 -9.03 5.54 18.46
N PRO A 126 -10.00 6.48 18.50
CA PRO A 126 -9.76 7.85 18.06
C PRO A 126 -9.02 8.63 19.14
N VAL A 127 -7.78 9.03 18.87
CA VAL A 127 -6.91 9.77 19.81
C VAL A 127 -6.27 10.95 19.10
N GLY A 128 -6.46 12.17 19.61
CA GLY A 128 -5.75 13.36 19.13
C GLY A 128 -6.00 13.74 17.65
N GLY A 129 -7.16 13.36 17.08
CA GLY A 129 -7.47 13.58 15.66
C GLY A 129 -6.85 12.54 14.72
N HIS A 130 -6.39 11.42 15.26
CA HIS A 130 -5.87 10.27 14.54
C HIS A 130 -6.59 9.00 15.02
N ILE A 131 -6.52 7.93 14.22
CA ILE A 131 -6.90 6.59 14.68
C ILE A 131 -5.62 5.88 15.08
N ASP A 132 -5.57 5.48 16.36
CA ASP A 132 -4.60 4.52 16.86
C ASP A 132 -5.12 3.10 16.61
N TYR A 133 -4.28 2.27 15.99
CA TYR A 133 -4.56 0.88 15.69
C TYR A 133 -3.68 0.01 16.57
N ALA A 134 -4.22 -0.46 17.69
CA ALA A 134 -3.50 -1.30 18.63
C ALA A 134 -3.24 -2.67 18.00
N SER A 135 -1.99 -2.91 17.59
CA SER A 135 -1.54 -4.14 16.92
C SER A 135 -0.51 -4.89 17.79
N PRO A 136 -0.95 -5.59 18.84
CA PRO A 136 -0.06 -6.34 19.72
C PRO A 136 0.50 -7.56 18.98
N HIS A 137 1.81 -7.58 18.79
CA HIS A 137 2.51 -8.73 18.22
C HIS A 137 3.96 -8.81 18.73
N PHE A 138 4.55 -9.99 18.60
CA PHE A 138 5.93 -10.25 18.98
C PHE A 138 6.89 -9.87 17.84
N TYR A 139 8.19 -9.82 18.15
CA TYR A 139 9.23 -9.54 17.14
C TYR A 139 9.04 -8.23 16.36
N ILE A 140 8.50 -7.19 17.00
CA ILE A 140 8.10 -5.91 16.37
C ILE A 140 9.16 -5.38 15.39
N ALA A 141 10.43 -5.32 15.81
CA ALA A 141 11.51 -4.81 14.95
C ALA A 141 11.77 -5.69 13.71
N ALA A 142 11.75 -7.01 13.87
CA ALA A 142 11.96 -7.93 12.76
C ALA A 142 10.77 -7.90 11.79
N SER A 143 9.55 -7.89 12.31
CA SER A 143 8.30 -7.76 11.55
C SER A 143 8.28 -6.46 10.74
N MET A 144 8.63 -5.34 11.37
CA MET A 144 8.74 -4.04 10.71
C MET A 144 9.82 -4.02 9.62
N GLY A 145 11.00 -4.58 9.89
CA GLY A 145 12.09 -4.66 8.92
C GLY A 145 11.72 -5.49 7.69
N LEU A 146 11.11 -6.67 7.90
CA LEU A 146 10.63 -7.52 6.81
C LEU A 146 9.51 -6.85 6.03
N TYR A 147 8.58 -6.18 6.73
CA TYR A 147 7.48 -5.43 6.11
C TYR A 147 8.02 -4.33 5.20
N LEU A 148 8.88 -3.44 5.70
CA LEU A 148 9.46 -2.34 4.92
C LEU A 148 10.30 -2.87 3.76
N THR A 149 11.04 -3.95 3.97
CA THR A 149 11.78 -4.60 2.88
C THR A 149 10.83 -5.07 1.77
N ALA A 150 9.73 -5.71 2.16
CA ALA A 150 8.74 -6.21 1.21
C ALA A 150 7.98 -5.09 0.49
N THR A 151 7.58 -4.01 1.18
CA THR A 151 6.73 -2.96 0.59
C THR A 151 7.50 -1.83 -0.08
N THR A 152 8.75 -1.55 0.32
CA THR A 152 9.53 -0.44 -0.26
C THR A 152 10.77 -0.93 -1.01
N VAL A 153 11.58 -1.79 -0.40
CA VAL A 153 12.85 -2.23 -1.02
C VAL A 153 12.58 -3.04 -2.29
N SER A 154 11.51 -3.84 -2.32
CA SER A 154 11.06 -4.53 -3.54
C SER A 154 10.87 -3.57 -4.74
N LEU A 155 10.23 -2.42 -4.52
CA LEU A 155 10.00 -1.41 -5.54
C LEU A 155 11.30 -0.71 -5.97
N ILE A 156 12.18 -0.40 -5.00
CA ILE A 156 13.49 0.24 -5.23
C ILE A 156 14.41 -0.64 -6.09
N LEU A 157 14.25 -1.97 -6.03
CA LEU A 157 15.04 -2.91 -6.80
C LEU A 157 14.58 -3.07 -8.25
N SER A 158 13.42 -2.53 -8.63
CA SER A 158 12.93 -2.62 -10.00
C SER A 158 13.84 -1.89 -10.99
N SER A 159 13.93 -2.35 -12.22
CA SER A 159 14.60 -1.63 -13.32
C SER A 159 13.83 -0.39 -13.77
N HIS A 160 12.52 -0.34 -13.57
CA HIS A 160 11.65 0.76 -13.97
C HIS A 160 11.84 2.00 -13.10
N ARG A 161 12.22 3.15 -13.69
CA ARG A 161 12.50 4.41 -12.97
C ARG A 161 11.35 4.90 -12.09
N TRP A 162 10.11 4.82 -12.58
CA TRP A 162 8.92 5.29 -11.86
C TRP A 162 8.54 4.36 -10.71
N VAL A 163 8.74 3.05 -10.87
CA VAL A 163 8.54 2.05 -9.81
C VAL A 163 9.55 2.28 -8.69
N ARG A 164 10.82 2.53 -9.02
CA ARG A 164 11.84 2.89 -8.04
C ARG A 164 11.50 4.19 -7.30
N LEU A 165 11.06 5.22 -8.03
CA LEU A 165 10.65 6.48 -7.42
C LEU A 165 9.53 6.26 -6.41
N PHE A 166 8.52 5.46 -6.76
CA PHE A 166 7.44 5.12 -5.82
C PHE A 166 7.98 4.45 -4.55
N GLY A 167 8.87 3.47 -4.68
CA GLY A 167 9.54 2.83 -3.55
C GLY A 167 10.34 3.78 -2.66
N VAL A 168 11.12 4.69 -3.26
CA VAL A 168 11.90 5.71 -2.52
C VAL A 168 10.98 6.68 -1.78
N LEU A 169 9.90 7.14 -2.43
CA LEU A 169 8.93 8.04 -1.81
C LEU A 169 8.20 7.35 -0.64
N CYS A 170 7.81 6.08 -0.79
CA CYS A 170 7.21 5.29 0.28
C CYS A 170 8.16 5.05 1.45
N LEU A 171 9.44 4.77 1.19
CA LEU A 171 10.44 4.60 2.25
C LEU A 171 10.71 5.93 2.96
N GLY A 172 10.88 7.02 2.21
CA GLY A 172 11.08 8.34 2.77
C GLY A 172 9.89 8.80 3.62
N SER A 173 8.66 8.53 3.16
CA SER A 173 7.45 8.84 3.93
C SER A 173 7.30 7.94 5.16
N ALA A 174 7.75 6.68 5.11
CA ALA A 174 7.80 5.80 6.28
C ALA A 174 8.73 6.37 7.36
N VAL A 175 9.95 6.76 6.96
CA VAL A 175 10.94 7.36 7.88
C VAL A 175 10.39 8.64 8.49
N ALA A 176 9.79 9.52 7.67
CA ALA A 176 9.17 10.74 8.17
C ALA A 176 7.99 10.47 9.12
N ALA A 177 7.10 9.53 8.76
CA ALA A 177 5.97 9.13 9.59
C ALA A 177 6.44 8.56 10.93
N TYR A 178 7.49 7.74 10.94
CA TYR A 178 8.06 7.21 12.18
C TYR A 178 8.70 8.33 13.04
N ALA A 179 9.44 9.26 12.43
CA ALA A 179 10.12 10.33 13.14
C ALA A 179 9.16 11.33 13.82
N PHE A 180 8.03 11.65 13.18
CA PHE A 180 7.09 12.67 13.67
C PHE A 180 5.80 12.11 14.27
N TYR A 181 5.41 10.88 13.91
CA TYR A 181 4.12 10.28 14.23
C TYR A 181 4.24 8.80 14.64
N ALA A 182 5.31 8.41 15.36
CA ALA A 182 5.57 7.02 15.75
C ALA A 182 4.35 6.30 16.34
N HIS A 183 3.56 6.98 17.17
CA HIS A 183 2.36 6.41 17.79
C HIS A 183 1.25 6.10 16.77
N TRP A 184 1.06 6.95 15.76
CA TRP A 184 0.06 6.78 14.70
C TRP A 184 0.65 6.32 13.37
N PHE A 185 1.80 5.63 13.43
CA PHE A 185 2.62 5.29 12.27
C PHE A 185 1.81 4.58 11.17
N ILE A 186 0.98 3.61 11.55
CA ILE A 186 0.21 2.77 10.63
C ILE A 186 -0.70 3.63 9.75
N SER A 187 -1.54 4.47 10.36
CA SER A 187 -2.53 5.28 9.64
C SER A 187 -1.88 6.39 8.82
N VAL A 188 -0.90 7.09 9.42
CA VAL A 188 -0.19 8.19 8.78
C VAL A 188 0.59 7.70 7.55
N TRP A 189 1.33 6.61 7.68
CA TRP A 189 2.12 6.11 6.57
C TRP A 189 1.25 5.53 5.47
N CYS A 190 0.17 4.81 5.80
CA CYS A 190 -0.79 4.31 4.81
C CYS A 190 -1.40 5.45 3.99
N PHE A 191 -1.75 6.58 4.62
CA PHE A 191 -2.24 7.76 3.91
C PHE A 191 -1.20 8.33 2.94
N PHE A 192 0.05 8.50 3.37
CA PHE A 192 1.10 9.00 2.48
C PHE A 192 1.43 8.01 1.35
N ALA A 193 1.46 6.72 1.63
CA ALA A 193 1.65 5.69 0.61
C ALA A 193 0.51 5.70 -0.42
N ALA A 194 -0.73 5.89 0.04
CA ALA A 194 -1.88 6.06 -0.83
C ALA A 194 -1.73 7.28 -1.75
N ALA A 195 -1.31 8.44 -1.21
CA ALA A 195 -1.03 9.62 -2.02
C ALA A 195 0.11 9.40 -3.03
N MET A 196 1.20 8.75 -2.62
CA MET A 196 2.33 8.46 -3.51
C MET A 196 1.99 7.40 -4.58
N SER A 197 0.94 6.61 -4.40
CA SER A 197 0.51 5.61 -5.39
C SER A 197 0.09 6.23 -6.73
N ILE A 198 -0.13 7.54 -6.81
CA ILE A 198 -0.33 8.28 -8.07
C ILE A 198 0.86 8.08 -9.04
N VAL A 199 2.06 7.82 -8.52
CA VAL A 199 3.24 7.52 -9.35
C VAL A 199 3.04 6.27 -10.22
N VAL A 200 2.16 5.34 -9.81
CA VAL A 200 1.76 4.19 -10.64
C VAL A 200 1.10 4.65 -11.94
N ALA A 201 0.25 5.69 -11.90
CA ALA A 201 -0.36 6.25 -13.10
C ALA A 201 0.70 6.88 -14.02
N LEU A 202 1.65 7.62 -13.45
CA LEU A 202 2.77 8.21 -14.20
C LEU A 202 3.62 7.16 -14.90
N HIS A 203 3.88 6.02 -14.24
CA HIS A 203 4.59 4.90 -14.85
C HIS A 203 3.89 4.40 -16.13
N LEU A 204 2.57 4.16 -16.06
CA LEU A 204 1.80 3.66 -17.20
C LEU A 204 1.66 4.68 -18.33
N ILE A 205 1.53 5.97 -17.99
CA ILE A 205 1.52 7.06 -18.98
C ILE A 205 2.86 7.14 -19.70
N ALA A 206 3.97 7.10 -18.96
CA ALA A 206 5.31 7.14 -19.55
C ALA A 206 5.58 5.94 -20.46
N ALA A 207 5.20 4.72 -20.03
CA ALA A 207 5.35 3.50 -20.83
C ALA A 207 4.55 3.58 -22.15
N ARG A 208 3.38 4.25 -22.15
CA ARG A 208 2.60 4.48 -23.37
C ARG A 208 3.27 5.48 -24.32
N GLY A 209 3.78 6.59 -23.80
CA GLY A 209 4.46 7.60 -24.61
C GLY A 209 5.66 7.03 -25.36
N GLU A 210 6.47 6.22 -24.68
CA GLU A 210 7.62 5.53 -25.28
C GLU A 210 7.18 4.54 -26.37
N THR A 211 6.09 3.78 -26.14
CA THR A 211 5.56 2.84 -27.15
C THR A 211 5.05 3.56 -28.40
N SER A 212 4.30 4.65 -28.24
CA SER A 212 3.74 5.40 -29.36
C SER A 212 4.83 6.05 -30.22
N ALA A 213 5.86 6.64 -29.60
CA ALA A 213 6.98 7.25 -30.32
C ALA A 213 7.79 6.23 -31.15
N LEU A 214 7.95 5.00 -30.65
CA LEU A 214 8.62 3.93 -31.40
C LEU A 214 7.81 3.48 -32.63
N VAL A 215 6.48 3.41 -32.51
CA VAL A 215 5.60 3.06 -33.64
C VAL A 215 5.58 4.16 -34.70
N GLU A 216 5.63 5.43 -34.28
CA GLU A 216 5.68 6.58 -35.19
C GLU A 216 7.01 6.65 -35.95
N ASN A 217 8.14 6.46 -35.27
CA ASN A 217 9.47 6.44 -35.90
C ASN A 217 9.71 5.23 -36.82
N ALA A 218 8.90 4.17 -36.71
CA ALA A 218 9.01 2.97 -37.54
C ALA A 218 8.17 3.02 -38.82
N ARG A 219 7.39 4.10 -39.02
CA ARG A 219 6.59 4.36 -40.22
C ARG A 219 7.29 5.36 -41.13
#